data_AF-A0A931SC98-F1
#
_entry.id   AF-A0A931SC98-F1
#
_cell.length_a   1.000
_cell.length_b   1.000
_cell.length_c   1.000
_cell.angle_alpha   90.00
_cell.angle_beta   90.00
_cell.angle_gamma   90.00
#
_symmetry.space_group_name_H-M   'P 1'
#
loop_
_entity.id
_entity.type
_entity.pdbx_description
1 polymer ?
#
loop_
_entity_poly.entity_id
_entity_poly.type
_entity_poly.pdbx_seq_one_letter_code
_entity_poly.pdbx_strand_id
1 'polypeptide(L)'
;MAARRDNRRGAALPRPHQLQIGTFYSRSVWFDEERARIIFAEAGERYRKGVGYNFGLQQIQPQHVYTPPSLIAIGGRDLANWFFFLSLSQRGGLNSDDSIRLTRAVWDRRPDLFDPKHVALLHAAEIRRAIIGVAVEFYPQLNGETRAGSLSYKLKEFARHWRLNAMALDQYWGGDIRNLFAESRTFEEYFLLIDRGSQKKPEDKRIGFYGMRRKIFSLLAFWLIEFQLVRRFRTPLVVDFHVLRVLLQLRILGVTWRRLGPGDPKIMARRRPRALWKYPAVHIHEGLVNQVIAWSYEFLIRHELDPFDVHNGLWNLSRTLCASYYGNKSRTVRRFDPAAKKWHAVTARLVKVSQLHNVSAWPQSYRDLCRYCPFEEYCGLAIPAGPYYDWGEGVNAGPHVVFPGRQPALDGVQWYDLPLGVTRRQNNTVWNGRDRWSSPKTSTEGRPAKQLILIRVRRRRLVR
;
A
#
# COMPACT_ATOMS: atom_id res chain seq x y z
N MET A 1 59.88 -12.64 -13.09
CA MET A 1 58.82 -12.26 -12.12
C MET A 1 57.66 -11.65 -12.87
N ALA A 2 56.57 -12.41 -13.05
CA ALA A 2 55.40 -12.01 -13.81
C ALA A 2 54.31 -11.43 -12.89
N ALA A 3 53.90 -10.19 -13.18
CA ALA A 3 52.83 -9.50 -12.46
C ALA A 3 51.45 -10.07 -12.87
N ARG A 4 50.72 -10.64 -11.91
CA ARG A 4 49.32 -11.07 -12.07
C ARG A 4 48.43 -9.83 -12.21
N ARG A 5 47.79 -9.69 -13.38
CA ARG A 5 46.65 -8.78 -13.61
C ARG A 5 45.46 -9.25 -12.78
N ASP A 6 45.02 -8.42 -11.85
CA ASP A 6 43.80 -8.62 -11.06
C ASP A 6 42.56 -8.29 -11.92
N ASN A 7 41.95 -9.33 -12.49
CA ASN A 7 40.67 -9.26 -13.20
C ASN A 7 39.52 -9.15 -12.18
N ARG A 8 39.30 -7.95 -11.62
CA ARG A 8 38.07 -7.61 -10.89
C ARG A 8 37.28 -6.56 -11.65
N ARG A 9 36.77 -6.96 -12.83
CA ARG A 9 35.60 -6.29 -13.42
C ARG A 9 34.43 -6.56 -12.48
N GLY A 10 33.98 -5.52 -11.78
CA GLY A 10 32.74 -5.56 -11.01
C GLY A 10 31.60 -6.04 -11.93
N ALA A 11 30.83 -7.02 -11.46
CA ALA A 11 29.71 -7.55 -12.21
C ALA A 11 28.81 -6.39 -12.65
N ALA A 12 28.70 -6.21 -13.97
CA ALA A 12 27.78 -5.24 -14.55
C ALA A 12 26.37 -5.56 -14.04
N LEU A 13 25.62 -4.53 -13.65
CA LEU A 13 24.19 -4.68 -13.41
C LEU A 13 23.54 -5.31 -14.66
N PRO A 14 22.64 -6.30 -14.50
CA PRO A 14 21.99 -6.90 -15.65
C PRO A 14 21.27 -5.84 -16.48
N ARG A 15 21.37 -5.98 -17.81
CA ARG A 15 20.83 -5.04 -18.79
C ARG A 15 19.29 -5.12 -18.78
N PRO A 16 18.53 -4.06 -19.12
CA PRO A 16 17.06 -4.09 -19.11
C PRO A 16 16.41 -5.14 -20.03
N HIS A 17 17.06 -5.59 -21.11
CA HIS A 17 16.55 -6.73 -21.89
C HIS A 17 16.69 -8.08 -21.15
N GLN A 18 17.51 -8.14 -20.09
CA GLN A 18 17.60 -9.26 -19.14
C GLN A 18 16.58 -9.11 -17.99
N LEU A 19 15.75 -8.06 -18.02
CA LEU A 19 14.55 -7.87 -17.20
C LEU A 19 13.28 -8.10 -18.04
N GLN A 20 13.37 -8.92 -19.09
CA GLN A 20 12.17 -9.63 -19.57
C GLN A 20 11.59 -10.38 -18.38
N ILE A 21 10.27 -10.25 -18.18
CA ILE A 21 9.54 -11.08 -17.21
C ILE A 21 9.93 -12.53 -17.52
N GLY A 22 10.62 -13.20 -16.59
CA GLY A 22 10.87 -14.63 -16.69
C GLY A 22 12.29 -15.18 -16.51
N THR A 23 13.38 -14.42 -16.28
CA THR A 23 14.71 -15.10 -16.31
C THR A 23 15.77 -14.83 -15.24
N PHE A 24 15.59 -13.95 -14.24
CA PHE A 24 16.60 -13.86 -13.17
C PHE A 24 16.00 -13.49 -11.79
N TYR A 25 15.72 -14.50 -10.98
CA TYR A 25 15.66 -14.33 -9.53
C TYR A 25 17.08 -14.17 -9.01
N SER A 26 17.36 -13.12 -8.24
CA SER A 26 18.63 -13.08 -7.52
C SER A 26 18.66 -14.23 -6.49
N ARG A 27 19.83 -14.81 -6.18
CA ARG A 27 20.01 -15.83 -5.10
C ARG A 27 19.51 -15.38 -3.71
N SER A 28 18.94 -14.19 -3.59
CA SER A 28 18.45 -13.55 -2.37
C SER A 28 16.91 -13.45 -2.32
N VAL A 29 16.19 -13.97 -3.30
CA VAL A 29 14.72 -13.99 -3.33
C VAL A 29 14.25 -15.36 -3.80
N TRP A 30 13.28 -15.95 -3.12
CA TRP A 30 12.64 -17.20 -3.53
C TRP A 30 11.15 -17.17 -3.19
N PHE A 31 10.38 -18.02 -3.88
CA PHE A 31 8.94 -18.09 -3.75
C PHE A 31 8.50 -19.53 -3.43
N ASP A 32 7.59 -19.67 -2.48
CA ASP A 32 6.90 -20.93 -2.19
C ASP A 32 5.63 -20.97 -3.05
N GLU A 33 5.74 -21.56 -4.24
CA GLU A 33 4.67 -21.56 -5.25
C GLU A 33 3.43 -22.35 -4.82
N GLU A 34 3.61 -23.49 -4.15
CA GLU A 34 2.48 -24.30 -3.68
C GLU A 34 1.68 -23.55 -2.62
N ARG A 35 2.38 -22.93 -1.67
CA ARG A 35 1.75 -22.07 -0.68
C ARG A 35 1.08 -20.86 -1.31
N ALA A 36 1.73 -20.22 -2.29
CA ALA A 36 1.14 -19.12 -3.03
C ALA A 36 -0.17 -19.53 -3.70
N ARG A 37 -0.21 -20.73 -4.30
CA ARG A 37 -1.38 -21.25 -5.01
C ARG A 37 -2.58 -21.40 -4.08
N ILE A 38 -2.38 -22.06 -2.94
CA ILE A 38 -3.43 -22.26 -1.92
C ILE A 38 -3.96 -20.92 -1.42
N ILE A 39 -3.05 -20.03 -1.00
CA ILE A 39 -3.41 -18.77 -0.36
C ILE A 39 -4.05 -17.81 -1.36
N PHE A 40 -3.53 -17.72 -2.59
CA PHE A 40 -4.07 -16.82 -3.61
C PHE A 40 -5.46 -17.29 -4.05
N ALA A 41 -5.66 -18.59 -4.25
CA ALA A 41 -6.97 -19.14 -4.60
C ALA A 41 -8.03 -18.80 -3.54
N GLU A 42 -7.77 -19.10 -2.27
CA GLU A 42 -8.70 -18.80 -1.17
C GLU A 42 -8.87 -17.28 -0.98
N ALA A 43 -7.79 -16.49 -1.04
CA ALA A 43 -7.89 -15.03 -0.87
C ALA A 43 -8.72 -14.38 -1.97
N GLY A 44 -8.56 -14.84 -3.22
CA GLY A 44 -9.35 -14.39 -4.35
C GLY A 44 -10.80 -14.81 -4.24
N GLU A 45 -11.07 -16.07 -3.90
CA GLU A 45 -12.42 -16.59 -3.77
C GLU A 45 -13.22 -15.88 -2.65
N ARG A 46 -12.57 -15.61 -1.51
CA ARG A 46 -13.16 -14.80 -0.44
C ARG A 46 -13.54 -13.40 -0.91
N TYR A 47 -12.66 -12.73 -1.65
CA TYR A 47 -12.95 -11.40 -2.20
C TYR A 47 -14.15 -11.45 -3.16
N ARG A 48 -14.15 -12.41 -4.09
CA ARG A 48 -15.22 -12.62 -5.07
C ARG A 48 -16.58 -12.88 -4.40
N LYS A 49 -16.60 -13.68 -3.33
CA LYS A 49 -17.81 -13.96 -2.53
C LYS A 49 -18.20 -12.81 -1.58
N GLY A 50 -17.40 -11.75 -1.49
CA GLY A 50 -17.62 -10.64 -0.57
C GLY A 50 -17.40 -11.02 0.90
N VAL A 51 -16.66 -12.10 1.18
CA VAL A 51 -16.39 -12.59 2.54
C VAL A 51 -15.10 -11.99 3.06
N GLY A 52 -15.19 -10.99 3.95
CA GLY A 52 -14.00 -10.38 4.53
C GLY A 52 -13.32 -11.20 5.62
N TYR A 53 -12.15 -10.71 6.04
CA TYR A 53 -11.35 -11.30 7.13
C TYR A 53 -11.76 -10.85 8.53
N ASN A 54 -12.65 -9.87 8.63
CA ASN A 54 -13.16 -9.36 9.90
C ASN A 54 -14.61 -9.83 10.07
N PHE A 55 -14.81 -10.98 10.71
CA PHE A 55 -16.14 -11.57 10.93
C PHE A 55 -16.97 -11.75 9.64
N GLY A 56 -16.32 -12.07 8.52
CA GLY A 56 -16.99 -12.24 7.23
C GLY A 56 -17.47 -10.94 6.57
N LEU A 57 -17.34 -9.77 7.23
CA LEU A 57 -17.84 -8.50 6.72
C LEU A 57 -17.19 -8.11 5.39
N GLN A 58 -18.00 -7.81 4.38
CA GLN A 58 -17.51 -7.37 3.08
C GLN A 58 -16.65 -6.12 3.22
N GLN A 59 -15.48 -6.15 2.57
CA GLN A 59 -14.51 -5.06 2.58
C GLN A 59 -14.52 -4.37 1.23
N ILE A 60 -14.90 -3.10 1.22
CA ILE A 60 -14.96 -2.31 -0.01
C ILE A 60 -13.62 -1.60 -0.20
N GLN A 61 -13.07 -1.72 -1.42
CA GLN A 61 -11.83 -1.04 -1.75
C GLN A 61 -12.03 0.48 -1.77
N PRO A 62 -11.04 1.29 -1.35
CA PRO A 62 -11.25 2.73 -1.21
C PRO A 62 -11.57 3.43 -2.53
N GLN A 63 -11.11 2.93 -3.68
CA GLN A 63 -11.47 3.48 -4.98
C GLN A 63 -12.99 3.38 -5.23
N HIS A 64 -13.66 2.33 -4.76
CA HIS A 64 -15.13 2.21 -4.88
C HIS A 64 -15.88 3.16 -3.93
N VAL A 65 -15.26 3.56 -2.81
CA VAL A 65 -15.87 4.46 -1.82
C VAL A 65 -15.68 5.93 -2.21
N TYR A 66 -14.50 6.27 -2.73
CA TYR A 66 -14.08 7.66 -2.90
C TYR A 66 -14.07 8.12 -4.36
N THR A 67 -14.27 7.27 -5.36
CA THR A 67 -14.49 7.76 -6.72
C THR A 67 -15.83 8.54 -6.76
N PRO A 68 -15.85 9.78 -7.28
CA PRO A 68 -17.08 10.58 -7.35
C PRO A 68 -18.17 9.85 -8.15
N PRO A 69 -19.41 9.68 -7.62
CA PRO A 69 -20.49 9.01 -8.35
C PRO A 69 -20.85 9.71 -9.67
N SER A 70 -20.79 11.04 -9.71
CA SER A 70 -20.98 11.82 -10.93
C SER A 70 -19.94 11.49 -11.99
N LEU A 71 -18.69 11.25 -11.58
CA LEU A 71 -17.61 10.89 -12.49
C LEU A 71 -17.74 9.44 -12.99
N ILE A 72 -18.23 8.52 -12.14
CA ILE A 72 -18.57 7.16 -12.57
C ILE A 72 -19.67 7.19 -13.62
N ALA A 73 -20.71 8.00 -13.41
CA ALA A 73 -21.83 8.12 -14.35
C ALA A 73 -21.41 8.72 -15.70
N ILE A 74 -20.47 9.66 -15.72
CA ILE A 74 -19.88 10.20 -16.95
C ILE A 74 -18.99 9.15 -17.63
N GLY A 75 -18.17 8.44 -16.85
CA GLY A 75 -17.24 7.44 -17.34
C GLY A 75 -16.21 8.01 -18.32
N GLY A 76 -15.80 7.16 -19.27
CA GLY A 76 -15.00 7.56 -20.41
C GLY A 76 -13.65 8.20 -20.07
N ARG A 77 -13.28 9.25 -20.80
CA ARG A 77 -11.99 9.94 -20.71
C ARG A 77 -11.76 10.52 -19.32
N ASP A 78 -12.75 11.21 -18.77
CA ASP A 78 -12.56 11.99 -17.54
C ASP A 78 -12.37 11.08 -16.33
N LEU A 79 -13.12 9.97 -16.25
CA LEU A 79 -12.90 8.95 -15.23
C LEU A 79 -11.53 8.28 -15.39
N ALA A 80 -11.12 7.96 -16.62
CA ALA A 80 -9.82 7.36 -16.88
C ALA A 80 -8.66 8.29 -16.48
N ASN A 81 -8.74 9.57 -16.84
CA ASN A 81 -7.75 10.57 -16.46
C ASN A 81 -7.75 10.82 -14.95
N TRP A 82 -8.91 10.74 -14.29
CA TRP A 82 -8.95 10.78 -12.83
C TRP A 82 -8.17 9.63 -12.19
N PHE A 83 -8.32 8.39 -12.69
CA PHE A 83 -7.49 7.26 -12.24
C PHE A 83 -6.01 7.44 -12.56
N PHE A 84 -5.68 8.05 -13.70
CA PHE A 84 -4.30 8.41 -14.04
C PHE A 84 -3.69 9.32 -12.98
N PHE A 85 -4.31 10.47 -12.69
CA PHE A 85 -3.80 11.40 -11.68
C PHE A 85 -3.86 10.84 -10.26
N LEU A 86 -4.89 10.04 -9.95
CA LEU A 86 -4.99 9.32 -8.70
C LEU A 86 -3.80 8.37 -8.52
N SER A 87 -3.42 7.60 -9.55
CA SER A 87 -2.31 6.65 -9.46
C SER A 87 -1.00 7.36 -9.12
N LEU A 88 -0.73 8.54 -9.71
CA LEU A 88 0.45 9.36 -9.41
C LEU A 88 0.52 9.77 -7.93
N SER A 89 -0.64 9.95 -7.28
CA SER A 89 -0.72 10.26 -5.85
C SER A 89 -0.32 9.06 -4.97
N GLN A 90 -0.41 7.82 -5.46
CA GLN A 90 -0.15 6.57 -4.70
C GLN A 90 1.34 6.24 -4.51
N ARG A 91 2.18 7.26 -4.46
CA ARG A 91 3.62 7.15 -4.22
C ARG A 91 3.95 6.80 -2.77
N GLY A 92 5.17 6.29 -2.55
CA GLY A 92 5.64 5.90 -1.21
C GLY A 92 5.57 7.04 -0.18
N GLY A 93 5.28 6.67 1.07
CA GLY A 93 5.20 7.58 2.21
C GLY A 93 3.81 8.16 2.49
N LEU A 94 2.81 7.85 1.66
CA LEU A 94 1.43 8.32 1.83
C LEU A 94 0.50 7.19 2.27
N ASN A 95 -0.49 7.53 3.09
CA ASN A 95 -1.63 6.65 3.34
C ASN A 95 -2.53 6.67 2.08
N SER A 96 -2.77 5.49 1.49
CA SER A 96 -3.56 5.35 0.27
C SER A 96 -4.98 5.90 0.42
N ASP A 97 -5.66 5.71 1.55
CA ASP A 97 -7.02 6.23 1.77
C ASP A 97 -7.06 7.75 1.76
N ASP A 98 -6.14 8.37 2.50
CA ASP A 98 -6.07 9.82 2.57
C ASP A 98 -5.75 10.41 1.20
N SER A 99 -4.93 9.71 0.41
CA SER A 99 -4.60 10.11 -0.96
C SER A 99 -5.82 10.02 -1.89
N ILE A 100 -6.60 8.93 -1.85
CA ILE A 100 -7.80 8.77 -2.69
C ILE A 100 -8.89 9.77 -2.28
N ARG A 101 -9.17 9.88 -0.98
CA ARG A 101 -10.17 10.82 -0.45
C ARG A 101 -9.84 12.26 -0.81
N LEU A 102 -8.56 12.65 -0.78
CA LEU A 102 -8.17 14.01 -1.14
C LEU A 102 -8.20 14.23 -2.65
N THR A 103 -7.80 13.26 -3.48
CA THR A 103 -7.97 13.35 -4.94
C THR A 103 -9.43 13.53 -5.35
N ARG A 104 -10.37 12.85 -4.67
CA ARG A 104 -11.80 13.12 -4.80
C ARG A 104 -12.13 14.59 -4.50
N ALA A 105 -11.66 15.11 -3.37
CA ALA A 105 -11.95 16.49 -3.00
C ALA A 105 -11.35 17.52 -3.97
N VAL A 106 -10.17 17.23 -4.55
CA VAL A 106 -9.58 18.06 -5.61
C VAL A 106 -10.47 18.01 -6.86
N TRP A 107 -10.96 16.83 -7.25
CA TRP A 107 -11.93 16.71 -8.35
C TRP A 107 -13.19 17.54 -8.11
N ASP A 108 -13.80 17.42 -6.92
CA ASP A 108 -15.04 18.12 -6.60
C ASP A 108 -14.92 19.66 -6.67
N ARG A 109 -13.71 20.21 -6.52
CA ARG A 109 -13.47 21.68 -6.48
C ARG A 109 -12.75 22.21 -7.70
N ARG A 110 -11.90 21.39 -8.31
CA ARG A 110 -10.98 21.74 -9.39
C ARG A 110 -10.92 20.59 -10.41
N PRO A 111 -12.05 20.22 -11.05
CA PRO A 111 -12.08 19.16 -12.04
C PRO A 111 -11.21 19.50 -13.26
N ASP A 112 -10.98 20.79 -13.52
CA ASP A 112 -10.05 21.30 -14.52
C ASP A 112 -8.61 20.80 -14.34
N LEU A 113 -8.20 20.45 -13.11
CA LEU A 113 -6.87 19.87 -12.83
C LEU A 113 -6.72 18.42 -13.29
N PHE A 114 -7.76 17.83 -13.88
CA PHE A 114 -7.75 16.48 -14.43
C PHE A 114 -7.91 16.46 -15.94
N ASP A 115 -8.07 17.62 -16.58
CA ASP A 115 -7.95 17.77 -18.03
C ASP A 115 -6.47 18.01 -18.40
N PRO A 116 -5.81 17.08 -19.10
CA PRO A 116 -4.41 17.21 -19.45
C PRO A 116 -4.10 18.47 -20.28
N LYS A 117 -5.03 18.91 -21.14
CA LYS A 117 -4.86 20.10 -21.98
C LYS A 117 -4.82 21.36 -21.15
N HIS A 118 -5.77 21.49 -20.22
CA HIS A 118 -5.80 22.61 -19.28
C HIS A 118 -4.56 22.63 -18.39
N VAL A 119 -4.23 21.48 -17.77
CA VAL A 119 -3.11 21.36 -16.84
C VAL A 119 -1.76 21.65 -17.49
N ALA A 120 -1.56 21.27 -18.75
CA ALA A 120 -0.32 21.52 -19.49
C ALA A 120 0.03 23.02 -19.58
N LEU A 121 -0.98 23.89 -19.61
CA LEU A 121 -0.86 25.34 -19.70
C LEU A 121 -0.59 26.01 -18.34
N LEU A 122 -0.95 25.34 -17.23
CA LEU A 122 -0.76 25.89 -15.89
C LEU A 122 0.71 25.86 -15.45
N HIS A 123 1.11 26.81 -14.60
CA HIS A 123 2.37 26.71 -13.88
C HIS A 123 2.26 25.73 -12.70
N ALA A 124 3.31 24.98 -12.39
CA ALA A 124 3.31 24.00 -11.30
C ALA A 124 3.01 24.64 -9.91
N ALA A 125 3.30 25.93 -9.75
CA ALA A 125 2.94 26.67 -8.53
C ALA A 125 1.42 26.86 -8.36
N GLU A 126 0.68 26.99 -9.45
CA GLU A 126 -0.78 27.14 -9.44
C GLU A 126 -1.46 25.84 -9.04
N ILE A 127 -1.06 24.72 -9.65
CA ILE A 127 -1.51 23.38 -9.27
C ILE A 127 -1.23 23.14 -7.78
N ARG A 128 -0.02 23.49 -7.32
CA ARG A 128 0.34 23.40 -5.90
C ARG A 128 -0.59 24.24 -5.01
N ARG A 129 -0.87 25.49 -5.37
CA ARG A 129 -1.77 26.37 -4.58
C ARG A 129 -3.18 25.80 -4.52
N ALA A 130 -3.70 25.29 -5.64
CA ALA A 130 -5.02 24.66 -5.70
C ALA A 130 -5.11 23.44 -4.76
N ILE A 131 -4.13 22.53 -4.81
CA ILE A 131 -4.09 21.35 -3.92
C ILE A 131 -3.99 21.77 -2.45
N ILE A 132 -3.19 22.80 -2.12
CA ILE A 132 -3.10 23.33 -0.75
C ILE A 132 -4.45 23.88 -0.30
N GLY A 133 -5.13 24.67 -1.14
CA GLY A 133 -6.44 25.24 -0.83
C GLY A 133 -7.45 24.17 -0.41
N VAL A 134 -7.54 23.09 -1.20
CA VAL A 134 -8.39 21.94 -0.87
C VAL A 134 -7.95 21.26 0.42
N ALA A 135 -6.65 21.02 0.59
CA ALA A 135 -6.14 20.23 1.71
C ALA A 135 -6.29 20.93 3.08
N VAL A 136 -6.34 22.27 3.12
CA VAL A 136 -6.59 23.05 4.36
C VAL A 136 -7.98 22.74 4.95
N GLU A 137 -8.98 22.44 4.11
CA GLU A 137 -10.33 22.06 4.57
C GLU A 137 -10.32 20.75 5.38
N PHE A 138 -9.43 19.82 5.04
CA PHE A 138 -9.33 18.50 5.70
C PHE A 138 -8.38 18.50 6.89
N TYR A 139 -7.40 19.41 6.90
CA TYR A 139 -6.36 19.49 7.93
C TYR A 139 -6.20 20.93 8.44
N PRO A 140 -7.19 21.46 9.19
CA PRO A 140 -7.22 22.86 9.61
C PRO A 140 -6.11 23.23 10.60
N GLN A 141 -5.44 22.26 11.22
CA GLN A 141 -4.30 22.49 12.12
C GLN A 141 -2.97 22.26 11.40
N LEU A 142 -2.28 23.36 11.07
CA LEU A 142 -0.99 23.43 10.40
C LEU A 142 0.19 23.00 11.31
N ASN A 143 0.13 21.86 11.99
CA ASN A 143 1.19 21.43 12.91
C ASN A 143 2.19 20.47 12.25
N GLY A 144 3.38 20.98 11.88
CA GLY A 144 4.54 20.19 11.43
C GLY A 144 4.93 20.35 9.95
N GLU A 145 5.90 19.56 9.48
CA GLU A 145 6.35 19.55 8.07
C GLU A 145 5.27 19.04 7.08
N THR A 146 4.27 18.29 7.55
CA THR A 146 3.15 17.77 6.74
C THR A 146 1.88 18.60 6.90
N ARG A 147 2.02 19.92 6.71
CA ARG A 147 1.01 20.98 6.90
C ARG A 147 -0.37 20.74 6.26
N ALA A 148 -0.54 19.73 5.39
CA ALA A 148 -1.83 19.46 4.73
C ALA A 148 -2.10 17.95 4.54
N GLY A 149 -1.71 17.13 5.51
CA GLY A 149 -1.86 15.66 5.45
C GLY A 149 -0.93 15.00 4.44
N SER A 150 -1.31 13.83 3.93
CA SER A 150 -0.47 12.99 3.05
C SER A 150 0.02 13.73 1.79
N LEU A 151 -0.83 14.47 1.06
CA LEU A 151 -0.40 15.14 -0.17
C LEU A 151 0.60 16.31 0.03
N SER A 152 0.76 16.82 1.26
CA SER A 152 1.77 17.86 1.53
C SER A 152 3.21 17.32 1.44
N TYR A 153 3.41 16.02 1.63
CA TYR A 153 4.71 15.38 1.45
C TYR A 153 5.15 15.54 0.00
N LYS A 154 6.32 16.16 -0.24
CA LYS A 154 6.89 16.42 -1.58
C LYS A 154 5.91 17.09 -2.55
N LEU A 155 5.03 17.98 -2.07
CA LEU A 155 4.01 18.61 -2.91
C LEU A 155 4.58 19.44 -4.07
N LYS A 156 5.73 20.10 -3.88
CA LYS A 156 6.42 20.83 -4.97
C LYS A 156 6.78 19.90 -6.14
N GLU A 157 7.37 18.75 -5.82
CA GLU A 157 7.71 17.72 -6.81
C GLU A 157 6.45 17.13 -7.44
N PHE A 158 5.41 16.90 -6.62
CA PHE A 158 4.13 16.37 -7.09
C PHE A 158 3.46 17.26 -8.13
N ALA A 159 3.28 18.54 -7.83
CA ALA A 159 2.63 19.48 -8.74
C ALA A 159 3.42 19.63 -10.06
N ARG A 160 4.76 19.57 -9.97
CA ARG A 160 5.60 19.52 -11.17
C ARG A 160 5.34 18.25 -11.99
N HIS A 161 5.32 17.07 -11.36
CA HIS A 161 5.05 15.82 -12.08
C HIS A 161 3.62 15.75 -12.63
N TRP A 162 2.64 16.27 -11.90
CA TRP A 162 1.25 16.39 -12.34
C TRP A 162 1.18 17.16 -13.67
N ARG A 163 1.82 18.33 -13.75
CA ARG A 163 1.94 19.11 -14.99
C ARG A 163 2.68 18.38 -16.10
N LEU A 164 3.89 17.88 -15.82
CA LEU A 164 4.71 17.24 -16.86
C LEU A 164 4.06 15.97 -17.42
N ASN A 165 3.34 15.24 -16.58
CA ASN A 165 2.60 14.06 -17.00
C ASN A 165 1.34 14.42 -17.81
N ALA A 166 0.65 15.51 -17.47
CA ALA A 166 -0.43 16.05 -18.30
C ALA A 166 0.07 16.46 -19.70
N MET A 167 1.20 17.18 -19.76
CA MET A 167 1.83 17.55 -21.04
C MET A 167 2.18 16.32 -21.88
N ALA A 168 2.80 15.30 -21.27
CA ALA A 168 3.11 14.05 -21.96
C ALA A 168 1.84 13.31 -22.40
N LEU A 169 0.79 13.30 -21.57
CA LEU A 169 -0.47 12.66 -21.88
C LEU A 169 -1.18 13.32 -23.07
N ASP A 170 -1.17 14.65 -23.11
CA ASP A 170 -1.69 15.43 -24.24
C ASP A 170 -0.87 15.19 -25.52
N GLN A 171 0.45 15.35 -25.44
CA GLN A 171 1.34 15.29 -26.59
C GLN A 171 1.34 13.92 -27.28
N TYR A 172 1.37 12.81 -26.53
CA TYR A 172 1.58 11.48 -27.09
C TYR A 172 0.32 10.61 -27.13
N TRP A 173 -0.73 10.99 -26.40
CA TRP A 173 -1.96 10.21 -26.30
C TRP A 173 -3.23 11.08 -26.36
N GLY A 174 -3.12 12.33 -26.85
CA GLY A 174 -4.27 13.21 -27.12
C GLY A 174 -5.05 13.64 -25.87
N GLY A 175 -4.45 13.51 -24.68
CA GLY A 175 -5.06 13.90 -23.42
C GLY A 175 -6.01 12.83 -22.86
N ASP A 176 -5.94 11.59 -23.35
CA ASP A 176 -6.77 10.48 -22.89
C ASP A 176 -5.89 9.26 -22.59
N ILE A 177 -5.82 8.86 -21.31
CA ILE A 177 -4.98 7.74 -20.90
C ILE A 177 -5.41 6.41 -21.53
N ARG A 178 -6.66 6.28 -21.99
CA ARG A 178 -7.14 5.06 -22.66
C ARG A 178 -6.42 4.82 -23.98
N ASN A 179 -5.96 5.88 -24.65
CA ASN A 179 -5.23 5.77 -25.92
C ASN A 179 -3.87 5.07 -25.75
N LEU A 180 -3.29 5.07 -24.55
CA LEU A 180 -2.12 4.24 -24.24
C LEU A 180 -2.41 2.74 -24.41
N PHE A 181 -3.67 2.34 -24.22
CA PHE A 181 -4.15 0.95 -24.23
C PHE A 181 -4.97 0.61 -25.48
N ALA A 182 -4.86 1.42 -26.55
CA ALA A 182 -5.63 1.22 -27.78
C ALA A 182 -5.20 -0.05 -28.54
N GLU A 183 -3.91 -0.38 -28.50
CA GLU A 183 -3.36 -1.55 -29.18
C GLU A 183 -3.24 -2.74 -28.25
N SER A 184 -3.46 -3.95 -28.75
CA SER A 184 -3.27 -5.17 -27.96
C SER A 184 -1.80 -5.39 -27.61
N ARG A 185 -1.44 -5.19 -26.34
CA ARG A 185 -0.08 -5.39 -25.82
C ARG A 185 -0.12 -6.10 -24.46
N THR A 186 1.01 -6.67 -24.07
CA THR A 186 1.25 -7.20 -22.73
C THR A 186 1.49 -6.08 -21.72
N PHE A 187 1.39 -6.40 -20.43
CA PHE A 187 1.62 -5.44 -19.35
C PHE A 187 3.00 -4.76 -19.45
N GLU A 188 4.06 -5.54 -19.68
CA GLU A 188 5.43 -5.01 -19.73
C GLU A 188 5.65 -4.16 -20.98
N GLU A 189 5.06 -4.53 -22.12
CA GLU A 189 5.13 -3.70 -23.33
C GLU A 189 4.50 -2.32 -23.12
N TYR A 190 3.33 -2.25 -22.47
CA TYR A 190 2.75 -0.95 -22.12
C TYR A 190 3.61 -0.17 -21.13
N PHE A 191 4.19 -0.84 -20.12
CA PHE A 191 5.07 -0.19 -19.17
C PHE A 191 6.33 0.38 -19.86
N LEU A 192 6.91 -0.34 -20.82
CA LEU A 192 8.09 0.10 -21.55
C LEU A 192 7.81 1.34 -22.42
N LEU A 193 6.59 1.52 -22.94
CA LEU A 193 6.21 2.75 -23.67
C LEU A 193 6.32 3.99 -22.77
N ILE A 194 5.89 3.87 -21.52
CA ILE A 194 5.75 5.01 -20.59
C ILE A 194 6.89 5.14 -19.57
N ASP A 195 7.78 4.16 -19.48
CA ASP A 195 8.93 4.21 -18.57
C ASP A 195 9.91 5.33 -18.98
N ARG A 196 10.36 6.12 -18.01
CA ARG A 196 11.40 7.15 -18.18
C ARG A 196 12.74 6.72 -17.59
N GLY A 197 12.96 5.41 -17.46
CA GLY A 197 14.14 4.80 -16.84
C GLY A 197 15.46 5.41 -17.32
N SER A 198 16.47 5.39 -16.45
CA SER A 198 17.79 5.99 -16.69
C SER A 198 18.50 5.45 -17.94
N GLN A 199 18.10 4.27 -18.41
CA GLN A 199 18.68 3.53 -19.53
C GLN A 199 18.09 3.91 -20.91
N LYS A 200 16.99 4.67 -20.97
CA LYS A 200 16.50 5.20 -22.24
C LYS A 200 17.43 6.29 -22.77
N LYS A 201 17.62 6.33 -24.09
CA LYS A 201 18.33 7.44 -24.75
C LYS A 201 17.64 8.77 -24.41
N PRO A 202 18.37 9.90 -24.36
CA PRO A 202 17.78 11.19 -24.01
C PRO A 202 16.58 11.58 -24.89
N GLU A 203 16.60 11.25 -26.18
CA GLU A 203 15.45 11.43 -27.08
C GLU A 203 14.22 10.62 -26.64
N ASP A 204 14.38 9.32 -26.34
CA ASP A 204 13.29 8.42 -25.94
C ASP A 204 12.76 8.71 -24.54
N LYS A 205 13.57 9.34 -23.69
CA LYS A 205 13.14 9.79 -22.35
C LYS A 205 12.05 10.84 -22.43
N ARG A 206 11.83 11.50 -23.57
CA ARG A 206 10.75 12.49 -23.73
C ARG A 206 9.37 11.83 -23.65
N ILE A 207 9.26 10.58 -24.12
CA ILE A 207 8.04 9.77 -24.10
C ILE A 207 7.92 9.07 -22.75
N GLY A 208 6.81 9.31 -22.04
CA GLY A 208 6.47 8.63 -20.78
C GLY A 208 6.27 9.55 -19.57
N PHE A 209 6.00 8.94 -18.41
CA PHE A 209 5.47 9.63 -17.24
C PHE A 209 6.46 9.67 -16.06
N TYR A 210 6.65 10.85 -15.49
CA TYR A 210 7.45 11.07 -14.28
C TYR A 210 6.82 10.40 -13.07
N GLY A 211 7.64 9.64 -12.34
CA GLY A 211 7.22 8.96 -11.11
C GLY A 211 6.37 7.70 -11.33
N MET A 212 6.09 7.35 -12.59
CA MET A 212 5.29 6.18 -12.96
C MET A 212 6.16 4.92 -12.95
N ARG A 213 6.48 4.43 -11.75
CA ARG A 213 7.18 3.14 -11.56
C ARG A 213 6.22 1.97 -11.79
N ARG A 214 6.75 0.76 -12.00
CA ARG A 214 5.93 -0.46 -12.23
C ARG A 214 4.77 -0.61 -11.25
N LYS A 215 5.00 -0.45 -9.94
CA LYS A 215 3.93 -0.45 -8.92
C LYS A 215 2.78 0.51 -9.26
N ILE A 216 3.09 1.76 -9.59
CA ILE A 216 2.09 2.79 -9.87
C ILE A 216 1.37 2.48 -11.18
N PHE A 217 2.10 2.01 -12.18
CA PHE A 217 1.53 1.59 -13.45
C PHE A 217 0.63 0.35 -13.32
N SER A 218 1.02 -0.64 -12.50
CA SER A 218 0.17 -1.79 -12.15
C SER A 218 -1.15 -1.32 -11.55
N LEU A 219 -1.11 -0.35 -10.62
CA LEU A 219 -2.32 0.19 -10.00
C LEU A 219 -3.21 0.94 -11.00
N LEU A 220 -2.62 1.72 -11.91
CA LEU A 220 -3.35 2.39 -12.98
C LEU A 220 -4.04 1.38 -13.90
N ALA A 221 -3.29 0.42 -14.43
CA ALA A 221 -3.84 -0.62 -15.30
C ALA A 221 -4.95 -1.41 -14.59
N PHE A 222 -4.75 -1.72 -13.31
CA PHE A 222 -5.74 -2.39 -12.48
C PHE A 222 -7.05 -1.60 -12.42
N TRP A 223 -7.03 -0.32 -12.05
CA TRP A 223 -8.26 0.47 -11.97
C TRP A 223 -8.91 0.71 -13.33
N LEU A 224 -8.13 0.95 -14.39
CA LEU A 224 -8.72 1.14 -15.72
C LEU A 224 -9.45 -0.12 -16.20
N ILE A 225 -8.94 -1.32 -15.90
CA ILE A 225 -9.62 -2.57 -16.25
C ILE A 225 -10.81 -2.81 -15.31
N GLU A 226 -10.64 -2.63 -14.00
CA GLU A 226 -11.69 -2.85 -12.98
C GLU A 226 -12.94 -2.00 -13.28
N PHE A 227 -12.74 -0.75 -13.71
CA PHE A 227 -13.82 0.17 -14.09
C PHE A 227 -14.19 0.09 -15.59
N GLN A 228 -13.71 -0.94 -16.31
CA GLN A 228 -14.03 -1.21 -17.71
C GLN A 228 -13.71 -0.06 -18.69
N LEU A 229 -12.70 0.75 -18.36
CA LEU A 229 -12.26 1.89 -19.17
C LEU A 229 -11.28 1.50 -20.27
N VAL A 230 -10.66 0.33 -20.15
CA VAL A 230 -9.80 -0.29 -21.16
C VAL A 230 -10.13 -1.77 -21.25
N ARG A 231 -9.79 -2.40 -22.39
CA ARG A 231 -9.99 -3.84 -22.56
C ARG A 231 -9.22 -4.60 -21.49
N ARG A 232 -9.82 -5.66 -20.96
CA ARG A 232 -9.16 -6.57 -20.02
C ARG A 232 -7.93 -7.22 -20.68
N PHE A 233 -6.82 -7.23 -19.96
CA PHE A 233 -5.61 -7.99 -20.28
C PHE A 233 -5.01 -8.53 -18.98
N ARG A 234 -4.05 -9.46 -19.07
CA ARG A 234 -3.38 -10.02 -17.90
C ARG A 234 -2.55 -8.93 -17.22
N THR A 235 -2.63 -8.82 -15.90
CA THR A 235 -1.87 -7.86 -15.09
C THR A 235 -1.20 -8.58 -13.91
N PRO A 236 -0.05 -8.09 -13.42
CA PRO A 236 0.58 -8.61 -12.21
C PRO A 236 -0.19 -8.16 -10.97
N LEU A 237 0.18 -8.68 -9.80
CA LEU A 237 -0.24 -8.07 -8.54
C LEU A 237 0.29 -6.64 -8.45
N VAL A 238 -0.49 -5.73 -7.87
CA VAL A 238 0.01 -4.40 -7.50
C VAL A 238 0.83 -4.53 -6.21
N VAL A 239 2.14 -4.70 -6.37
CA VAL A 239 3.05 -4.98 -5.24
C VAL A 239 3.41 -3.70 -4.49
N ASP A 240 2.61 -3.37 -3.49
CA ASP A 240 2.89 -2.33 -2.51
C ASP A 240 3.38 -2.91 -1.17
N PHE A 241 3.46 -2.08 -0.13
CA PHE A 241 3.83 -2.55 1.20
C PHE A 241 2.83 -3.55 1.80
N HIS A 242 1.54 -3.40 1.50
CA HIS A 242 0.50 -4.26 2.04
C HIS A 242 0.63 -5.67 1.46
N VAL A 243 0.79 -5.78 0.15
CA VAL A 243 1.00 -7.05 -0.53
C VAL A 243 2.33 -7.67 -0.10
N LEU A 244 3.45 -6.92 -0.14
CA LEU A 244 4.75 -7.43 0.30
C LEU A 244 4.73 -7.97 1.72
N ARG A 245 4.07 -7.25 2.65
CA ARG A 245 3.92 -7.71 4.02
C ARG A 245 3.25 -9.08 4.07
N VAL A 246 2.12 -9.26 3.39
CA VAL A 246 1.41 -10.54 3.39
C VAL A 246 2.25 -11.66 2.80
N LEU A 247 2.92 -11.42 1.68
CA LEU A 247 3.79 -12.43 1.05
C LEU A 247 4.92 -12.87 1.98
N LEU A 248 5.55 -11.93 2.70
CA LEU A 248 6.58 -12.23 3.70
C LEU A 248 6.01 -12.95 4.93
N GLN A 249 4.87 -12.48 5.46
CA GLN A 249 4.26 -13.02 6.68
C GLN A 249 3.82 -14.47 6.51
N LEU A 250 3.24 -14.79 5.36
CA LEU A 250 2.78 -16.13 5.03
C LEU A 250 3.91 -17.02 4.50
N ARG A 251 5.14 -16.50 4.40
CA ARG A 251 6.30 -17.17 3.80
C ARG A 251 6.09 -17.63 2.35
N ILE A 252 5.21 -16.95 1.62
CA ILE A 252 5.15 -17.06 0.15
C ILE A 252 6.42 -16.49 -0.46
N LEU A 253 6.90 -15.36 0.08
CA LEU A 253 8.11 -14.68 -0.35
C LEU A 253 9.18 -14.83 0.72
N GLY A 254 10.32 -15.41 0.33
CA GLY A 254 11.55 -15.42 1.11
C GLY A 254 12.54 -14.39 0.58
N VAL A 255 13.18 -13.63 1.47
CA VAL A 255 14.18 -12.62 1.11
C VAL A 255 15.39 -12.72 2.04
N THR A 256 16.57 -12.83 1.45
CA THR A 256 17.84 -12.65 2.16
C THR A 256 18.15 -11.16 2.25
N TRP A 257 17.78 -10.55 3.37
CA TRP A 257 17.97 -9.12 3.59
C TRP A 257 19.44 -8.76 3.72
N ARG A 258 19.86 -7.75 2.97
CA ARG A 258 21.13 -7.07 3.23
C ARG A 258 20.88 -5.93 4.20
N ARG A 259 21.65 -5.90 5.29
CA ARG A 259 21.61 -4.79 6.26
C ARG A 259 21.87 -3.49 5.51
N LEU A 260 21.04 -2.48 5.77
CA LEU A 260 21.24 -1.17 5.17
C LEU A 260 22.45 -0.50 5.83
N GLY A 261 23.52 -0.32 5.05
CA GLY A 261 24.71 0.43 5.45
C GLY A 261 24.42 1.94 5.59
N PRO A 262 25.44 2.80 5.62
CA PRO A 262 25.28 4.26 5.74
C PRO A 262 24.51 4.94 4.58
N GLY A 263 24.08 4.18 3.58
CA GLY A 263 23.50 4.62 2.32
C GLY A 263 24.53 4.59 1.19
N ASP A 264 24.06 4.75 -0.04
CA ASP A 264 24.95 4.94 -1.19
C ASP A 264 25.57 6.35 -1.11
N PRO A 265 26.91 6.47 -0.98
CA PRO A 265 27.56 7.78 -0.90
C PRO A 265 27.32 8.65 -2.14
N LYS A 266 26.94 8.06 -3.28
CA LYS A 266 26.68 8.79 -4.53
C LYS A 266 25.29 9.42 -4.60
N ILE A 267 24.36 9.03 -3.73
CA ILE A 267 23.00 9.59 -3.70
C ILE A 267 22.78 10.23 -2.33
N MET A 268 23.24 11.48 -2.18
CA MET A 268 23.08 12.30 -0.97
C MET A 268 21.66 12.25 -0.38
N ALA A 269 20.61 12.31 -1.21
CA ALA A 269 19.21 12.26 -0.79
C ALA A 269 18.77 10.89 -0.20
N ARG A 270 19.56 9.83 -0.43
CA ARG A 270 19.38 8.49 0.12
C ARG A 270 20.48 8.12 1.12
N ARG A 271 21.20 9.10 1.66
CA ARG A 271 22.15 8.84 2.74
C ARG A 271 21.39 8.74 4.05
N ARG A 272 21.68 7.69 4.81
CA ARG A 272 21.08 7.52 6.13
C ARG A 272 21.68 8.53 7.10
N PRO A 273 20.86 9.34 7.80
CA PRO A 273 21.36 10.20 8.88
C PRO A 273 22.16 9.41 9.91
N ARG A 274 23.33 9.92 10.33
CA ARG A 274 24.20 9.27 11.33
C ARG A 274 23.46 8.96 12.62
N ALA A 275 22.60 9.87 13.08
CA ALA A 275 21.76 9.71 14.26
C ALA A 275 20.84 8.47 14.22
N LEU A 276 20.59 7.93 13.02
CA LEU A 276 19.72 6.78 12.81
C LEU A 276 20.47 5.45 12.70
N TRP A 277 21.80 5.44 12.55
CA TRP A 277 22.57 4.22 12.26
C TRP A 277 22.44 3.12 13.32
N LYS A 278 22.18 3.51 14.57
CA LYS A 278 21.98 2.59 15.71
C LYS A 278 20.67 1.79 15.65
N TYR A 279 19.67 2.27 14.93
CA TYR A 279 18.46 1.50 14.68
C TYR A 279 18.73 0.58 13.50
N PRO A 280 18.23 -0.65 13.47
CA PRO A 280 18.43 -1.42 12.27
C PRO A 280 17.55 -0.83 11.15
N ALA A 281 17.89 -1.13 9.91
CA ALA A 281 17.18 -0.66 8.73
C ALA A 281 17.36 -1.68 7.61
N VAL A 282 16.28 -1.96 6.91
CA VAL A 282 16.29 -2.79 5.70
C VAL A 282 15.62 -1.98 4.62
N HIS A 283 16.28 -1.86 3.48
CA HIS A 283 15.75 -1.12 2.34
C HIS A 283 15.06 -2.08 1.39
N ILE A 284 13.76 -1.88 1.17
CA ILE A 284 13.04 -2.51 0.07
C ILE A 284 13.46 -1.77 -1.21
N HIS A 285 14.39 -2.37 -1.96
CA HIS A 285 14.82 -1.82 -3.23
C HIS A 285 13.81 -2.12 -4.33
N GLU A 286 13.76 -1.24 -5.33
CA GLU A 286 12.83 -1.35 -6.46
C GLU A 286 12.97 -2.65 -7.24
N GLY A 287 14.18 -3.21 -7.38
CA GLY A 287 14.37 -4.49 -8.06
C GLY A 287 13.77 -5.68 -7.30
N LEU A 288 13.55 -5.61 -5.98
CA LEU A 288 12.81 -6.64 -5.24
C LEU A 288 11.33 -6.56 -5.62
N VAL A 289 10.78 -5.35 -5.60
CA VAL A 289 9.39 -5.10 -6.01
C VAL A 289 9.16 -5.58 -7.44
N ASN A 290 10.08 -5.24 -8.36
CA ASN A 290 9.98 -5.65 -9.76
C ASN A 290 10.09 -7.17 -9.93
N GLN A 291 10.94 -7.87 -9.16
CA GLN A 291 11.00 -9.34 -9.18
C GLN A 291 9.69 -9.97 -8.71
N VAL A 292 9.07 -9.43 -7.66
CA VAL A 292 7.77 -9.93 -7.17
C VAL A 292 6.66 -9.64 -8.18
N ILE A 293 6.66 -8.47 -8.81
CA ILE A 293 5.71 -8.12 -9.89
C ILE A 293 5.85 -9.13 -11.04
N ALA A 294 7.06 -9.34 -11.54
CA ALA A 294 7.34 -10.27 -12.64
C ALA A 294 6.94 -11.71 -12.28
N TRP A 295 7.34 -12.21 -11.11
CA TRP A 295 6.91 -13.54 -10.64
C TRP A 295 5.39 -13.65 -10.55
N SER A 296 4.73 -12.67 -9.95
CA SER A 296 3.28 -12.71 -9.78
C SER A 296 2.53 -12.70 -11.11
N TYR A 297 3.08 -12.05 -12.15
CA TYR A 297 2.51 -12.06 -13.49
C TYR A 297 2.44 -13.48 -14.05
N GLU A 298 3.60 -14.14 -14.11
CA GLU A 298 3.73 -15.50 -14.62
C GLU A 298 2.94 -16.50 -13.79
N PHE A 299 3.01 -16.35 -12.47
CA PHE A 299 2.31 -17.22 -11.52
C PHE A 299 0.80 -17.19 -11.71
N LEU A 300 0.21 -15.99 -11.77
CA LEU A 300 -1.25 -15.84 -11.92
C LEU A 300 -1.73 -16.35 -13.28
N ILE A 301 -0.93 -16.20 -14.35
CA ILE A 301 -1.24 -16.76 -15.67
C ILE A 301 -1.21 -18.29 -15.61
N ARG A 302 -0.13 -18.87 -15.10
CA ARG A 302 0.08 -20.33 -15.03
C ARG A 302 -1.02 -21.05 -14.24
N HIS A 303 -1.50 -20.42 -13.17
CA HIS A 303 -2.53 -21.00 -12.30
C HIS A 303 -3.94 -20.48 -12.58
N GLU A 304 -4.14 -19.74 -13.67
CA GLU A 304 -5.43 -19.19 -14.10
C GLU A 304 -6.16 -18.38 -13.02
N LEU A 305 -5.39 -17.72 -12.14
CA LEU A 305 -5.94 -16.93 -11.05
C LEU A 305 -6.28 -15.52 -11.53
N ASP A 306 -7.42 -15.01 -11.06
CA ASP A 306 -7.84 -13.65 -11.37
C ASP A 306 -6.99 -12.63 -10.60
N PRO A 307 -6.22 -11.75 -11.28
CA PRO A 307 -5.35 -10.79 -10.60
C PRO A 307 -6.11 -9.80 -9.73
N PHE A 308 -7.38 -9.48 -10.07
CA PHE A 308 -8.22 -8.55 -9.32
C PHE A 308 -8.65 -9.16 -8.00
N ASP A 309 -9.16 -10.38 -8.07
CA ASP A 309 -9.62 -11.11 -6.90
C ASP A 309 -8.46 -11.34 -5.92
N VAL A 310 -7.34 -11.86 -6.43
CA VAL A 310 -6.16 -12.15 -5.60
C VAL A 310 -5.59 -10.87 -5.01
N HIS A 311 -5.39 -9.82 -5.81
CA HIS A 311 -4.82 -8.56 -5.31
C HIS A 311 -5.68 -7.95 -4.21
N ASN A 312 -6.97 -7.78 -4.47
CA ASN A 312 -7.90 -7.18 -3.53
C ASN A 312 -8.04 -8.02 -2.26
N GLY A 313 -8.07 -9.36 -2.40
CA GLY A 313 -8.07 -10.30 -1.28
C GLY A 313 -6.84 -10.17 -0.39
N LEU A 314 -5.64 -10.18 -0.96
CA LEU A 314 -4.38 -10.02 -0.21
C LEU A 314 -4.25 -8.63 0.42
N TRP A 315 -4.66 -7.58 -0.30
CA TRP A 315 -4.60 -6.23 0.20
C TRP A 315 -5.55 -6.04 1.40
N ASN A 316 -6.76 -6.59 1.30
CA ASN A 316 -7.75 -6.64 2.37
C ASN A 316 -7.25 -7.40 3.60
N LEU A 317 -6.69 -8.59 3.42
CA LEU A 317 -6.04 -9.38 4.47
C LEU A 317 -5.00 -8.54 5.21
N SER A 318 -4.09 -7.93 4.44
CA SER A 318 -3.01 -7.12 4.97
C SER A 318 -3.54 -5.93 5.78
N ARG A 319 -4.46 -5.17 5.19
CA ARG A 319 -4.93 -3.89 5.70
C ARG A 319 -5.80 -4.04 6.94
N THR A 320 -6.68 -5.03 6.95
CA THR A 320 -7.72 -5.15 7.98
C THR A 320 -7.29 -6.08 9.09
N LEU A 321 -6.85 -7.28 8.75
CA LEU A 321 -6.50 -8.30 9.73
C LEU A 321 -5.04 -8.19 10.15
N CYS A 322 -4.08 -8.33 9.23
CA CYS A 322 -2.66 -8.35 9.59
C CYS A 322 -2.23 -7.03 10.25
N ALA A 323 -2.77 -5.89 9.83
CA ALA A 323 -2.45 -4.61 10.48
C ALA A 323 -3.03 -4.47 11.90
N SER A 324 -4.04 -5.27 12.26
CA SER A 324 -4.66 -5.29 13.59
C SER A 324 -3.91 -6.17 14.58
N TYR A 325 -3.26 -7.25 14.11
CA TYR A 325 -2.49 -8.17 14.95
C TYR A 325 -1.51 -7.44 15.87
N TYR A 326 -1.50 -7.81 17.15
CA TYR A 326 -0.70 -7.11 18.16
C TYR A 326 0.80 -7.21 17.87
N GLY A 327 1.28 -8.36 17.40
CA GLY A 327 2.68 -8.54 17.00
C GLY A 327 3.13 -7.67 15.83
N ASN A 328 2.19 -7.18 15.02
CA ASN A 328 2.47 -6.27 13.91
C ASN A 328 2.38 -4.79 14.33
N LYS A 329 2.24 -4.49 15.64
CA LYS A 329 2.29 -3.11 16.14
C LYS A 329 3.74 -2.68 16.39
N SER A 330 4.00 -1.42 16.11
CA SER A 330 5.27 -0.75 16.41
C SER A 330 5.01 0.56 17.16
N ARG A 331 5.91 0.90 18.08
CA ARG A 331 5.91 2.21 18.74
C ARG A 331 6.84 3.14 17.99
N THR A 332 6.29 4.21 17.43
CA THR A 332 7.07 5.22 16.72
C THR A 332 7.44 6.37 17.65
N VAL A 333 8.64 6.92 17.51
CA VAL A 333 9.06 8.17 18.15
C VAL A 333 9.60 9.15 17.10
N ARG A 334 9.52 10.44 17.38
CA ARG A 334 10.16 11.48 16.55
C ARG A 334 11.58 11.73 17.04
N ARG A 335 12.55 11.75 16.11
CA ARG A 335 13.95 12.08 16.38
C ARG A 335 14.38 13.21 15.47
N PHE A 336 14.95 14.26 16.05
CA PHE A 336 15.51 15.36 15.29
C PHE A 336 16.90 14.97 14.77
N ASP A 337 17.15 15.20 13.48
CA ASP A 337 18.48 15.16 12.89
C ASP A 337 19.00 16.60 12.77
N PRO A 338 19.97 17.01 13.59
CA PRO A 338 20.54 18.36 13.54
C PRO A 338 21.21 18.67 12.19
N ALA A 339 21.82 17.68 11.54
CA ALA A 339 22.54 17.89 10.29
C ALA A 339 21.57 18.15 9.12
N ALA A 340 20.46 17.42 9.06
CA ALA A 340 19.40 17.66 8.08
C ALA A 340 18.38 18.73 8.49
N LYS A 341 18.48 19.26 9.73
CA LYS A 341 17.50 20.15 10.36
C LYS A 341 16.07 19.62 10.22
N LYS A 342 15.87 18.31 10.38
CA LYS A 342 14.63 17.59 10.06
C LYS A 342 14.20 16.64 11.16
N TRP A 343 12.90 16.47 11.34
CA TRP A 343 12.35 15.42 12.20
C TRP A 343 12.09 14.11 11.45
N HIS A 344 12.54 13.00 12.01
CA HIS A 344 12.34 11.65 11.49
C HIS A 344 11.42 10.85 12.41
N ALA A 345 10.44 10.16 11.84
CA ALA A 345 9.68 9.14 12.54
C ALA A 345 10.49 7.83 12.51
N VAL A 346 10.76 7.24 13.67
CA VAL A 346 11.52 5.98 13.78
C VAL A 346 10.78 4.97 14.63
N THR A 347 10.86 3.70 14.25
CA THR A 347 10.39 2.59 15.08
C THR A 347 11.30 2.45 16.29
N ALA A 348 10.80 2.79 17.47
CA ALA A 348 11.53 2.73 18.73
C ALA A 348 11.44 1.35 19.41
N ARG A 349 10.30 0.68 19.29
CA ARG A 349 10.06 -0.61 19.93
C ARG A 349 9.06 -1.44 19.12
N LEU A 350 9.34 -2.73 19.04
CA LEU A 350 8.43 -3.76 18.55
C LEU A 350 7.79 -4.50 19.71
N VAL A 351 6.69 -5.18 19.43
CA VAL A 351 6.14 -6.17 20.35
C VAL A 351 7.05 -7.40 20.33
N LYS A 352 7.56 -7.80 21.50
CA LYS A 352 8.41 -8.99 21.62
C LYS A 352 7.56 -10.26 21.63
N VAL A 353 8.13 -11.37 21.18
CA VAL A 353 7.49 -12.70 21.22
C VAL A 353 7.00 -13.07 22.63
N SER A 354 7.78 -12.79 23.67
CA SER A 354 7.35 -13.02 25.06
C SER A 354 6.08 -12.25 25.46
N GLN A 355 5.85 -11.07 24.89
CA GLN A 355 4.61 -10.32 25.09
C GLN A 355 3.44 -10.91 24.31
N LEU A 356 3.70 -11.66 23.24
CA LEU A 356 2.66 -12.34 22.46
C LEU A 356 2.17 -13.62 23.15
N HIS A 357 3.05 -14.31 23.89
CA HIS A 357 2.65 -15.48 24.67
C HIS A 357 1.83 -15.13 25.91
N ASN A 358 2.04 -13.95 26.48
CA ASN A 358 1.35 -13.50 27.70
C ASN A 358 0.17 -12.56 27.36
N VAL A 359 -1.05 -13.09 27.32
CA VAL A 359 -2.27 -12.34 27.00
C VAL A 359 -2.57 -11.22 28.01
N SER A 360 -2.16 -11.36 29.28
CA SER A 360 -2.31 -10.28 30.28
C SER A 360 -1.49 -9.03 29.94
N ALA A 361 -0.45 -9.17 29.12
CA ALA A 361 0.37 -8.05 28.64
C ALA A 361 -0.22 -7.36 27.41
N TRP A 362 -1.32 -7.87 26.84
CA TRP A 362 -1.94 -7.28 25.66
C TRP A 362 -2.77 -6.04 26.04
N PRO A 363 -2.94 -5.07 25.12
CA PRO A 363 -3.85 -3.96 25.36
C PRO A 363 -5.27 -4.49 25.64
N GLN A 364 -5.96 -3.94 26.65
CA GLN A 364 -7.32 -4.37 27.00
C GLN A 364 -8.33 -4.25 25.85
N SER A 365 -8.06 -3.35 24.89
CA SER A 365 -8.86 -3.14 23.69
C SER A 365 -8.47 -4.05 22.51
N TYR A 366 -7.40 -4.83 22.63
CA TYR A 366 -6.99 -5.74 21.58
C TYR A 366 -7.88 -6.99 21.55
N ARG A 367 -8.16 -7.48 20.35
CA ARG A 367 -8.90 -8.70 20.09
C ARG A 367 -8.11 -9.51 19.08
N ASP A 368 -7.89 -10.78 19.39
CA ASP A 368 -7.14 -11.68 18.53
C ASP A 368 -8.02 -12.24 17.41
N LEU A 369 -8.16 -11.46 16.34
CA LEU A 369 -8.88 -11.87 15.14
C LEU A 369 -8.12 -12.89 14.29
N CYS A 370 -6.80 -13.06 14.52
CA CYS A 370 -5.97 -13.96 13.70
C CYS A 370 -6.40 -15.42 13.83
N ARG A 371 -6.97 -15.82 14.98
CA ARG A 371 -7.51 -17.17 15.20
C ARG A 371 -8.60 -17.60 14.22
N TYR A 372 -9.25 -16.65 13.57
CA TYR A 372 -10.30 -16.89 12.57
C TYR A 372 -9.78 -16.73 11.14
N CYS A 373 -8.47 -16.47 10.97
CA CYS A 373 -7.85 -16.36 9.66
C CYS A 373 -7.69 -17.76 9.05
N PRO A 374 -8.14 -17.99 7.81
CA PRO A 374 -7.88 -19.26 7.13
C PRO A 374 -6.40 -19.49 6.85
N PHE A 375 -5.56 -18.44 6.97
CA PHE A 375 -4.14 -18.50 6.66
C PHE A 375 -3.23 -18.51 7.89
N GLU A 376 -3.80 -18.56 9.10
CA GLU A 376 -3.00 -18.42 10.32
C GLU A 376 -1.90 -19.48 10.41
N GLU A 377 -2.17 -20.71 9.99
CA GLU A 377 -1.17 -21.79 9.99
C GLU A 377 0.07 -21.48 9.13
N TYR A 378 -0.08 -20.67 8.08
CA TYR A 378 1.03 -20.26 7.21
C TYR A 378 1.77 -19.03 7.74
N CYS A 379 1.20 -18.31 8.72
CA CYS A 379 1.81 -17.12 9.30
C CYS A 379 3.09 -17.50 10.04
N GLY A 380 4.24 -17.24 9.42
CA GLY A 380 5.54 -17.53 9.99
C GLY A 380 6.21 -16.31 10.65
N LEU A 381 5.86 -15.09 10.24
CA LEU A 381 6.55 -13.86 10.64
C LEU A 381 5.59 -12.77 11.13
N ALA A 382 5.99 -12.04 12.17
CA ALA A 382 5.36 -10.80 12.58
C ALA A 382 6.04 -9.61 11.86
N ILE A 383 5.33 -8.96 10.94
CA ILE A 383 5.85 -7.85 10.13
C ILE A 383 5.04 -6.59 10.48
N PRO A 384 5.67 -5.55 11.05
CA PRO A 384 4.98 -4.37 11.54
C PRO A 384 4.15 -3.62 10.49
N ALA A 385 3.07 -2.98 10.93
CA ALA A 385 2.15 -2.25 10.05
C ALA A 385 2.50 -0.77 9.80
N GLY A 386 3.53 -0.22 10.46
CA GLY A 386 4.02 1.12 10.16
C GLY A 386 5.31 1.55 10.90
N PRO A 387 5.79 2.78 10.66
CA PRO A 387 5.48 3.63 9.52
C PRO A 387 6.67 3.66 8.54
N TYR A 388 6.41 3.11 7.36
CA TYR A 388 6.95 3.53 6.06
C TYR A 388 8.43 3.90 6.01
N TYR A 389 9.20 2.94 5.50
CA TYR A 389 10.59 3.06 5.07
C TYR A 389 10.89 4.45 4.52
N ASP A 390 11.60 5.23 5.33
CA ASP A 390 12.69 6.00 4.78
C ASP A 390 13.97 5.74 5.59
N TRP A 391 13.98 5.58 6.93
CA TRP A 391 15.22 5.23 7.67
C TRP A 391 15.08 4.41 8.99
N GLY A 392 14.03 3.60 9.13
CA GLY A 392 13.84 2.57 10.17
C GLY A 392 13.51 1.19 9.58
N GLU A 393 13.78 0.11 10.33
CA GLU A 393 13.77 -1.28 9.86
C GLU A 393 12.41 -1.80 9.41
N GLY A 394 12.40 -2.51 8.27
CA GLY A 394 11.50 -3.64 8.07
C GLY A 394 11.95 -4.75 9.00
N VAL A 395 11.68 -4.57 10.30
CA VAL A 395 12.07 -5.55 11.29
C VAL A 395 11.11 -6.70 11.18
N ASN A 396 11.64 -7.90 11.08
CA ASN A 396 10.90 -9.05 11.54
C ASN A 396 10.75 -8.92 13.06
N ALA A 397 9.54 -8.67 13.56
CA ALA A 397 9.28 -8.59 15.01
C ALA A 397 9.41 -9.95 15.71
N GLY A 398 9.72 -11.00 14.94
CA GLY A 398 9.93 -12.35 15.39
C GLY A 398 8.95 -13.31 14.74
N PRO A 399 8.94 -14.58 15.19
CA PRO A 399 7.89 -15.52 14.78
C PRO A 399 6.51 -14.94 15.04
N HIS A 400 5.61 -15.19 14.09
CA HIS A 400 4.19 -15.07 14.39
C HIS A 400 3.80 -16.20 15.35
N VAL A 401 3.23 -15.86 16.50
CA VAL A 401 2.73 -16.86 17.44
C VAL A 401 1.32 -17.20 16.99
N VAL A 402 1.08 -18.43 16.52
CA VAL A 402 -0.24 -18.93 16.07
C VAL A 402 -1.07 -19.44 17.25
N PHE A 403 -2.40 -19.57 17.09
CA PHE A 403 -3.23 -20.27 18.07
C PHE A 403 -2.92 -21.78 18.08
N PRO A 404 -2.92 -22.49 19.23
CA PRO A 404 -3.19 -22.03 20.60
C PRO A 404 -1.95 -21.50 21.36
N GLY A 405 -0.82 -21.28 20.69
CA GLY A 405 0.44 -20.83 21.31
C GLY A 405 0.38 -19.45 22.00
N ARG A 406 -0.75 -18.74 21.86
CA ARG A 406 -1.11 -17.52 22.61
C ARG A 406 -2.01 -17.96 23.77
N GLN A 407 -1.52 -17.94 25.02
CA GLN A 407 -2.21 -18.58 26.15
C GLN A 407 -3.70 -18.15 26.25
N PRO A 408 -4.66 -19.10 26.32
CA PRO A 408 -6.08 -18.78 26.12
C PRO A 408 -6.79 -18.14 27.33
N ALA A 409 -6.13 -17.98 28.47
CA ALA A 409 -6.80 -17.60 29.72
C ALA A 409 -6.05 -16.49 30.47
N LEU A 410 -6.76 -15.40 30.77
CA LEU A 410 -6.58 -14.64 32.01
C LEU A 410 -7.53 -15.26 33.03
N ASP A 411 -7.02 -15.91 34.07
CA ASP A 411 -7.79 -16.35 35.24
C ASP A 411 -9.10 -17.11 34.89
N GLY A 412 -9.06 -17.99 33.89
CA GLY A 412 -10.22 -18.81 33.49
C GLY A 412 -11.29 -18.11 32.65
N VAL A 413 -11.14 -16.81 32.33
CA VAL A 413 -12.10 -16.07 31.50
C VAL A 413 -11.64 -16.04 30.03
N GLN A 414 -12.46 -16.61 29.15
CA GLN A 414 -12.33 -16.53 27.69
C GLN A 414 -12.49 -15.05 27.25
N TRP A 415 -11.39 -14.35 26.98
CA TRP A 415 -11.35 -12.89 26.76
C TRP A 415 -11.95 -12.42 25.40
N TYR A 416 -12.79 -13.23 24.75
CA TYR A 416 -12.96 -13.20 23.29
C TYR A 416 -14.31 -12.63 22.78
N ASP A 417 -15.32 -12.40 23.62
CA ASP A 417 -16.72 -12.21 23.16
C ASP A 417 -17.38 -10.82 23.37
N LEU A 418 -16.62 -9.72 23.46
CA LEU A 418 -17.23 -8.38 23.62
C LEU A 418 -17.52 -7.66 22.28
N PRO A 419 -18.72 -7.04 22.11
CA PRO A 419 -19.14 -6.40 20.86
C PRO A 419 -18.33 -5.15 20.49
N LEU A 420 -18.23 -4.90 19.18
CA LEU A 420 -17.35 -3.91 18.55
C LEU A 420 -17.84 -2.46 18.68
N GLY A 421 -16.90 -1.55 18.97
CA GLY A 421 -16.91 -0.18 18.47
C GLY A 421 -16.08 -0.11 17.18
N VAL A 422 -16.69 0.29 16.07
CA VAL A 422 -16.03 0.38 14.75
C VAL A 422 -14.99 1.51 14.78
N THR A 423 -13.72 1.19 14.52
CA THR A 423 -12.63 2.18 14.44
C THR A 423 -12.59 2.86 13.07
N ARG A 424 -12.02 4.06 12.99
CA ARG A 424 -11.96 4.92 11.78
C ARG A 424 -11.39 4.26 10.51
N ARG A 425 -10.52 3.24 10.64
CA ARG A 425 -9.97 2.47 9.50
C ARG A 425 -10.90 1.37 8.99
N GLN A 426 -11.93 1.04 9.75
CA GLN A 426 -12.98 0.07 9.44
C GLN A 426 -14.21 0.75 8.80
N ASN A 427 -14.18 2.07 8.55
CA ASN A 427 -15.29 2.79 7.91
C ASN A 427 -15.56 2.38 6.44
N ASN A 428 -14.74 1.50 5.84
CA ASN A 428 -14.95 0.95 4.50
C ASN A 428 -15.51 -0.50 4.54
N THR A 429 -16.00 -0.97 5.69
CA THR A 429 -16.69 -2.26 5.79
C THR A 429 -18.19 -2.03 5.66
N VAL A 430 -18.85 -2.76 4.77
CA VAL A 430 -20.32 -2.78 4.67
C VAL A 430 -20.82 -4.11 5.21
N TRP A 431 -21.75 -4.05 6.16
CA TRP A 431 -22.50 -5.21 6.60
C TRP A 431 -23.60 -5.47 5.58
N ASN A 432 -23.52 -6.58 4.85
CA ASN A 432 -24.46 -6.93 3.78
C ASN A 432 -25.72 -7.67 4.28
N GLY A 433 -25.93 -7.74 5.61
CA GLY A 433 -27.13 -8.30 6.21
C GLY A 433 -27.27 -9.82 6.13
N ARG A 434 -26.30 -10.53 5.57
CA ARG A 434 -26.31 -11.99 5.50
C ARG A 434 -25.37 -12.55 6.56
N ASP A 435 -25.88 -13.52 7.29
CA ASP A 435 -25.30 -14.20 8.46
C ASP A 435 -25.39 -13.42 9.76
N ARG A 436 -26.53 -13.59 10.45
CA ARG A 436 -26.48 -13.69 11.90
C ARG A 436 -25.66 -14.93 12.22
N TRP A 437 -24.48 -14.72 12.78
CA TRP A 437 -23.93 -15.69 13.73
C TRP A 437 -25.06 -16.03 14.70
N SER A 438 -25.61 -17.24 14.60
CA SER A 438 -26.49 -17.78 15.61
C SER A 438 -25.61 -18.11 16.82
N SER A 439 -25.36 -17.10 17.66
CA SER A 439 -24.97 -17.37 19.04
C SER A 439 -26.00 -18.32 19.63
N PRO A 440 -25.59 -19.34 20.41
CA PRO A 440 -26.54 -20.13 21.20
C PRO A 440 -27.39 -19.15 22.02
N LYS A 441 -28.71 -19.19 21.81
CA LYS A 441 -29.66 -18.31 22.51
C LYS A 441 -29.53 -18.56 24.01
N THR A 442 -28.88 -17.67 24.74
CA THR A 442 -29.26 -17.43 26.13
C THR A 442 -30.44 -16.46 26.12
N SER A 443 -31.60 -17.00 26.45
CA SER A 443 -32.86 -16.28 26.59
C SER A 443 -32.70 -15.13 27.58
N THR A 444 -32.86 -13.89 27.11
CA THR A 444 -33.38 -12.80 27.93
C THR A 444 -34.39 -12.05 27.09
N GLU A 445 -35.66 -12.32 27.40
CA GLU A 445 -36.82 -11.68 26.81
C GLU A 445 -36.86 -10.19 27.13
N GLY A 446 -37.44 -9.42 26.19
CA GLY A 446 -38.12 -8.17 26.49
C GLY A 446 -37.25 -6.94 26.74
N ARG A 447 -36.85 -6.24 25.67
CA ARG A 447 -36.73 -4.77 25.65
C ARG A 447 -36.72 -4.24 24.20
N PRO A 448 -37.49 -3.18 23.87
CA PRO A 448 -37.50 -2.61 22.52
C PRO A 448 -36.15 -1.97 22.20
N ALA A 449 -35.64 -2.22 20.99
CA ALA A 449 -34.46 -1.55 20.47
C ALA A 449 -34.76 -0.05 20.24
N LYS A 450 -34.50 0.78 21.24
CA LYS A 450 -34.37 2.24 21.03
C LYS A 450 -33.07 2.48 20.26
N GLN A 451 -33.19 3.04 19.06
CA GLN A 451 -32.07 3.68 18.35
C GLN A 451 -31.36 4.63 19.32
N LEU A 452 -30.10 4.34 19.63
CA LEU A 452 -29.24 5.25 20.39
C LEU A 452 -28.91 6.45 19.52
N ILE A 453 -29.62 7.55 19.76
CA ILE A 453 -29.22 8.88 19.30
C ILE A 453 -27.87 9.19 19.97
N LEU A 454 -26.82 9.33 19.16
CA LEU A 454 -25.48 9.75 19.60
C LEU A 454 -25.52 11.21 20.08
N ILE A 455 -25.87 11.43 21.35
CA ILE A 455 -25.68 12.73 22.01
C ILE A 455 -24.18 12.89 22.32
N ARG A 456 -23.51 13.81 21.61
CA ARG A 456 -22.14 14.25 21.92
C ARG A 456 -22.13 15.00 23.25
N VAL A 457 -21.79 14.33 24.34
CA VAL A 457 -21.44 15.01 25.60
C VAL A 457 -19.96 15.41 25.54
N ARG A 458 -19.68 16.69 25.25
CA ARG A 458 -18.36 17.30 25.45
C ARG A 458 -18.09 17.44 26.95
N ARG A 459 -17.30 16.54 27.54
CA ARG A 459 -16.68 16.82 28.85
C ARG A 459 -15.48 17.75 28.65
N ARG A 460 -15.61 19.01 29.06
CA ARG A 460 -14.49 19.93 29.27
C ARG A 460 -13.62 19.35 30.40
N ARG A 461 -12.35 19.06 30.13
CA ARG A 461 -11.35 18.85 31.20
C ARG A 461 -11.00 20.22 31.77
N LEU A 462 -11.34 20.44 33.03
CA LEU A 462 -10.74 21.49 33.85
C LEU A 462 -9.27 21.11 34.07
N VAL A 463 -8.39 22.03 33.70
CA VAL A 463 -6.97 22.00 34.07
C VAL A 463 -6.89 22.58 35.49
N ARG A 464 -6.28 21.84 36.41
CA ARG A 464 -5.67 22.41 37.61
C ARG A 464 -4.18 22.49 37.37
#